data_AF-A0A9D7LSN3-F1
#
_entry.id   AF-A0A9D7LSN3-F1
#
_cell.length_a   1.000
_cell.length_b   1.000
_cell.length_c   1.000
_cell.angle_alpha   90.00
_cell.angle_beta   90.00
_cell.angle_gamma   90.00
#
_symmetry.space_group_name_H-M   'P 1'
#
loop_
_entity.id
_entity.type
_entity.pdbx_description
1 polymer ?
#
loop_
_entity_poly.entity_id
_entity_poly.type
_entity_poly.pdbx_seq_one_letter_code
_entity_poly.pdbx_strand_id
1 'polypeptide(L)'
;MAMPVRVRNRTGYRTTALVTDLTEDGCALWFRSGYENLGRDITIQPEGMEGWVGRVAWRHDDRIGLQFDRPLYGPVVEHLIKRHPPF
;
A
#
# COMPACT_ATOMS: atom_id res chain seq x y z
N MET A 1 3.18 -2.23 -11.51
CA MET A 1 4.00 -1.05 -11.13
C MET A 1 4.96 -1.43 -10.01
N ALA A 2 5.90 -0.57 -9.63
CA ALA A 2 6.68 -0.72 -8.40
C ALA A 2 6.91 0.65 -7.75
N MET A 3 6.12 0.98 -6.72
CA MET A 3 6.22 2.25 -6.01
C MET A 3 6.55 2.03 -4.52
N PRO A 4 7.66 2.56 -4.00
CA PRO A 4 8.02 2.41 -2.60
C PRO A 4 7.08 3.21 -1.70
N VAL A 5 6.62 2.57 -0.63
CA VAL A 5 5.77 3.18 0.39
C VAL A 5 6.28 2.84 1.79
N ARG A 6 6.09 3.78 2.71
CA ARG A 6 6.23 3.51 4.14
C ARG A 6 4.93 2.95 4.67
N VAL A 7 5.01 1.89 5.45
CA VAL A 7 3.84 1.24 6.05
C VAL A 7 3.90 1.42 7.56
N ARG A 8 2.77 1.80 8.15
CA ARG A 8 2.62 1.97 9.59
C ARG A 8 1.35 1.28 10.06
N ASN A 9 1.40 0.64 11.22
CA ASN A 9 0.18 0.14 11.87
C ASN A 9 -0.19 1.03 13.07
N ARG A 10 -1.32 0.72 13.70
CA ARG A 10 -1.80 1.43 14.90
C ARG A 10 -0.92 1.26 16.14
N THR A 11 -0.16 0.17 16.25
CA THR A 11 0.70 -0.12 17.42
C THR A 11 2.06 0.57 17.34
N GLY A 12 2.33 1.31 16.27
CA GLY A 12 3.60 2.00 16.06
C GLY A 12 4.63 1.21 15.26
N TYR A 13 4.30 -0.01 14.80
CA TYR A 13 5.13 -0.77 13.87
C TYR A 13 5.32 0.00 12.57
N ARG A 14 6.55 -0.01 12.05
CA ARG A 14 6.91 0.67 10.79
C ARG A 14 7.78 -0.25 9.95
N THR A 15 7.50 -0.27 8.65
CA THR A 15 8.29 -0.98 7.66
C THR A 15 8.17 -0.29 6.29
N THR A 16 8.83 -0.82 5.27
CA THR A 16 8.70 -0.37 3.88
C THR A 16 8.17 -1.51 3.00
N ALA A 17 7.44 -1.14 1.96
CA ALA A 17 6.87 -2.08 0.99
C ALA A 17 6.89 -1.47 -0.41
N LEU A 18 6.62 -2.29 -1.41
CA LEU A 18 6.34 -1.84 -2.78
C LEU A 18 4.86 -2.02 -3.07
N VAL A 19 4.20 -0.96 -3.56
CA VAL A 19 2.92 -1.09 -4.23
C VAL A 19 3.16 -1.72 -5.60
N THR A 20 2.59 -2.89 -5.83
CA THR A 20 2.75 -3.66 -7.08
C THR A 20 1.53 -3.52 -8.00
N ASP A 21 0.36 -3.36 -7.40
CA ASP A 21 -0.92 -3.12 -8.05
C ASP A 21 -1.70 -2.04 -7.27
N LEU A 22 -2.34 -1.12 -7.97
CA LEU A 22 -3.06 0.01 -7.38
C LEU A 22 -4.36 0.24 -8.16
N THR A 23 -5.44 0.32 -7.40
CA THR A 23 -6.79 0.66 -7.87
C THR A 23 -7.33 1.81 -7.01
N GLU A 24 -8.51 2.32 -7.35
CA GLU A 24 -9.19 3.33 -6.52
C GLU A 24 -9.56 2.76 -5.15
N ASP A 25 -9.96 1.50 -5.08
CA ASP A 25 -10.46 0.89 -3.86
C ASP A 25 -9.38 0.25 -2.99
N GLY A 26 -8.20 -0.02 -3.54
CA GLY A 26 -7.15 -0.72 -2.80
C GLY A 26 -5.86 -0.91 -3.57
N CYS A 27 -4.91 -1.61 -2.95
CA CYS A 27 -3.64 -1.93 -3.56
C CYS A 27 -3.08 -3.28 -3.09
N ALA A 28 -2.21 -3.86 -3.90
CA ALA A 28 -1.34 -4.96 -3.49
C ALA A 28 0.01 -4.40 -3.04
N LEU A 29 0.45 -4.86 -1.87
CA LEU A 29 1.76 -4.56 -1.30
C LEU A 29 2.63 -5.80 -1.37
N TRP A 30 3.88 -5.62 -1.76
CA TRP A 30 4.93 -6.63 -1.66
C TRP A 30 5.96 -6.20 -0.62
N PHE A 31 6.33 -7.11 0.26
CA PHE A 31 7.29 -6.89 1.33
C PHE A 31 8.52 -7.76 1.11
N ARG A 32 9.71 -7.17 1.20
CA ARG A 32 10.95 -7.96 1.18
C ARG A 32 11.10 -8.83 2.43
N SER A 33 10.66 -8.31 3.58
CA SER A 33 10.58 -9.00 4.87
C SER A 33 9.79 -8.16 5.87
N GLY A 34 9.40 -8.76 7.01
CA GLY A 34 8.87 -8.00 8.15
C GLY A 34 7.47 -7.42 7.92
N TYR A 35 6.49 -8.27 7.62
CA TYR A 35 5.07 -7.86 7.62
C TYR A 35 4.24 -8.58 8.68
N GLU A 36 4.82 -9.50 9.46
CA GLU A 36 4.06 -10.34 10.42
C GLU A 36 3.35 -9.50 11.50
N ASN A 37 3.93 -8.36 11.87
CA ASN A 37 3.40 -7.45 12.88
C ASN A 37 2.50 -6.33 12.31
N LEU A 38 2.19 -6.33 11.01
CA LEU A 38 1.40 -5.24 10.39
C LEU A 38 0.00 -5.09 11.01
N GLY A 39 -0.58 -6.16 11.53
CA GLY A 39 -1.96 -6.13 12.02
C GLY A 39 -2.98 -5.97 10.88
N ARG A 40 -4.23 -5.61 11.22
CA ARG A 40 -5.32 -5.48 10.24
C ARG A 40 -5.42 -4.08 9.65
N ASP A 41 -5.34 -3.05 10.47
CA ASP A 41 -5.51 -1.67 10.00
C ASP A 41 -4.14 -0.99 9.88
N ILE A 42 -3.84 -0.52 8.68
CA ILE A 42 -2.54 0.04 8.32
C ILE A 42 -2.71 1.34 7.54
N THR A 43 -1.67 2.17 7.60
CA THR A 43 -1.53 3.36 6.77
C THR A 43 -0.31 3.18 5.90
N ILE A 44 -0.48 3.32 4.59
CA ILE A 44 0.62 3.38 3.63
C ILE A 44 0.86 4.81 3.19
N GLN A 45 2.11 5.21 3.09
CA GLN A 45 2.48 6.57 2.70
C GLN A 45 3.52 6.52 1.58
N PRO A 46 3.12 6.85 0.34
CA PRO A 46 4.06 7.18 -0.72
C PRO A 46 4.86 8.43 -0.37
N GLU A 47 6.06 8.55 -0.93
CA GLU A 47 6.90 9.71 -0.69
C GLU A 47 6.25 10.99 -1.25
N GLY A 48 6.25 12.07 -0.45
CA GLY A 48 5.64 13.35 -0.84
C GLY A 48 4.11 13.35 -0.92
N MET A 49 3.44 12.30 -0.46
CA MET A 49 1.97 12.18 -0.46
C MET A 49 1.40 11.98 0.95
N GLU A 50 0.11 12.26 1.08
CA GLU A 50 -0.64 11.90 2.27
C GLU A 50 -0.73 10.37 2.43
N GLY A 51 -0.89 9.93 3.67
CA GLY A 51 -1.03 8.51 3.98
C GLY A 51 -2.43 8.01 3.62
N TRP A 52 -2.51 6.86 2.96
CA TRP A 52 -3.75 6.16 2.66
C TRP A 52 -4.02 5.12 3.74
N VAL A 53 -5.21 5.19 4.33
CA VAL A 53 -5.63 4.30 5.40
C VAL A 53 -6.45 3.16 4.80
N GLY A 54 -6.19 1.95 5.27
CA GLY A 54 -6.97 0.79 4.85
C GLY A 54 -6.81 -0.41 5.76
N ARG A 55 -7.57 -1.45 5.42
CA ARG A 55 -7.55 -2.74 6.09
C ARG A 55 -6.96 -3.83 5.21
N VAL A 56 -6.12 -4.66 5.80
CA VAL A 56 -5.61 -5.89 5.19
C VAL A 56 -6.78 -6.83 4.88
N ALA A 57 -7.06 -7.02 3.60
CA ALA A 57 -8.11 -7.89 3.08
C ALA A 57 -7.65 -9.35 2.97
N TRP A 58 -6.40 -9.56 2.55
CA TRP A 58 -5.79 -10.88 2.41
C TRP A 58 -4.27 -10.81 2.59
N ARG A 59 -3.66 -11.97 2.89
CA ARG A 59 -2.21 -12.16 2.93
C ARG A 59 -1.85 -13.44 2.18
N HIS A 60 -0.82 -13.40 1.37
CA HIS A 60 -0.32 -14.55 0.62
C HIS A 60 1.19 -14.40 0.40
N ASP A 61 2.00 -15.30 0.94
CA ASP A 61 3.46 -15.29 0.88
C ASP A 61 4.11 -13.96 1.30
N ASP A 62 4.61 -13.18 0.36
CA ASP A 62 5.25 -11.87 0.58
C ASP A 62 4.34 -10.70 0.18
N ARG A 63 3.05 -10.99 -0.07
CA ARG A 63 2.05 -10.05 -0.54
C ARG A 63 0.89 -9.87 0.42
N ILE A 64 0.37 -8.65 0.42
CA ILE A 64 -0.81 -8.25 1.17
C ILE A 64 -1.73 -7.45 0.27
N GLY A 65 -3.02 -7.78 0.30
CA GLY A 65 -4.07 -6.94 -0.25
C GLY A 65 -4.54 -5.95 0.80
N LEU A 66 -4.52 -4.67 0.46
CA LEU A 66 -5.04 -3.57 1.27
C LEU A 66 -6.29 -3.01 0.60
N GLN A 67 -7.41 -3.02 1.32
CA GLN A 67 -8.63 -2.31 0.95
C GLN A 67 -8.61 -0.94 1.63
N PHE A 68 -8.76 0.14 0.87
CA PHE A 68 -8.82 1.48 1.43
C PHE A 68 -10.15 1.75 2.14
N ASP A 69 -10.08 2.51 3.24
CA ASP A 69 -11.27 2.95 3.97
C ASP A 69 -12.07 3.99 3.16
N ARG A 70 -11.37 4.74 2.30
CA ARG A 70 -11.95 5.67 1.33
C ARG A 70 -11.28 5.44 -0.02
N PRO A 71 -12.04 5.36 -1.12
CA PRO A 71 -11.46 5.25 -2.45
C PRO A 71 -10.52 6.42 -2.75
N LEU A 72 -9.42 6.13 -3.44
CA LEU A 72 -8.57 7.15 -4.03
C LEU A 72 -9.29 7.78 -5.21
N TYR A 73 -9.03 9.05 -5.45
CA TYR A 73 -9.55 9.73 -6.63
C TYR A 73 -8.88 9.15 -7.89
N GLY A 74 -9.67 8.60 -8.83
CA GLY A 74 -9.18 7.95 -10.05
C GLY A 74 -8.03 8.65 -10.77
N PRO A 75 -8.07 9.98 -10.99
CA PRO A 75 -6.96 10.71 -11.60
C PRO A 75 -5.63 10.64 -10.84
N VAL A 76 -5.66 10.49 -9.51
CA VAL A 76 -4.46 10.26 -8.70
C VAL A 76 -3.87 8.88 -9.02
N VAL A 77 -4.72 7.85 -9.11
CA VAL A 77 -4.30 6.49 -9.47
C VAL A 77 -3.67 6.46 -10.85
N GLU A 78 -4.33 7.04 -11.86
CA GLU A 78 -3.80 7.12 -13.22
C GLU A 78 -2.45 7.83 -13.28
N HIS A 79 -2.31 8.94 -12.55
CA HIS A 79 -1.07 9.71 -12.50
C HIS A 79 0.07 8.93 -11.85
N LEU A 80 -0.23 8.16 -10.80
CA LEU A 80 0.74 7.30 -10.13
C LEU A 80 1.19 6.13 -11.00
N ILE A 81 0.25 5.49 -11.71
CA ILE A 81 0.57 4.41 -12.65
C ILE A 81 1.46 4.95 -13.78
N LYS A 82 1.18 6.15 -14.30
CA LYS A 82 2.02 6.81 -15.33
C LYS A 82 3.43 7.12 -14.82
N ARG A 83 3.59 7.51 -13.55
CA ARG A 83 4.90 7.81 -12.95
C ARG A 83 5.70 6.55 -12.59
N HIS A 84 5.02 5.45 -12.32
CA HIS A 84 5.62 4.18 -11.92
C HIS A 84 5.09 3.05 -12.81
N PRO A 85 5.45 3.01 -14.10
CA PRO A 85 4.96 1.96 -14.99
C PRO A 85 5.37 0.57 -14.47
N PRO A 86 4.54 -0.47 -14.69
CA PRO A 86 5.02 -1.84 -14.56
C PRO A 86 6.24 -2.03 -15.49
N PHE A 87 7.25 -2.75 -15.02
CA PHE A 87 8.39 -3.18 -15.83
C PHE A 87 7.92 -3.92 -17.09
#